data_AF-A0A0F2LP21-F1
#
_entry.id   AF-A0A0F2LP21-F1
#
_cell.length_a   1.000
_cell.length_b   1.000
_cell.length_c   1.000
_cell.angle_alpha   90.00
_cell.angle_beta   90.00
_cell.angle_gamma   90.00
#
_symmetry.space_group_name_H-M   'P 1'
#
loop_
_entity.id
_entity.type
_entity.pdbx_description
1 polymer ?
#
loop_
_entity_poly.entity_id
_entity_poly.type
_entity_poly.pdbx_seq_one_letter_code
_entity_poly.pdbx_strand_id
1 'polypeptide(L)'
;KLKRDEEEFFRFGGLIDEEGILRKERVSGVNKRLQLIIPTEKGHEEMPLKGNEGLASKLLKVSISTIMEREKLLTKRMEKGRTGVFLRYDLGEEENFESSIVLLSKNNKFFRKMVND
;
A
#
# COMPACT_ATOMS: atom_id res chain seq x y z
N LYS A 1 17.89 9.17 -16.15
CA LYS A 1 17.11 10.15 -15.35
C LYS A 1 15.73 9.53 -15.14
N LEU A 2 15.20 9.53 -13.91
CA LEU A 2 13.85 9.01 -13.64
C LEU A 2 12.81 9.80 -14.43
N LYS A 3 11.74 9.13 -14.86
CA LYS A 3 10.57 9.81 -15.40
C LYS A 3 9.83 10.53 -14.28
N ARG A 4 9.07 11.57 -14.64
CA ARG A 4 8.28 12.35 -13.69
C ARG A 4 7.42 11.48 -12.76
N ASP A 5 6.68 10.53 -13.32
CA ASP A 5 5.75 9.68 -12.56
C ASP A 5 6.48 8.74 -11.57
N GLU A 6 7.73 8.37 -11.89
CA GLU A 6 8.57 7.55 -11.01
C GLU A 6 9.09 8.39 -9.84
N GLU A 7 9.51 9.63 -10.09
CA GLU A 7 9.92 10.55 -9.02
C GLU A 7 8.73 10.91 -8.12
N GLU A 8 7.58 11.23 -8.73
CA GLU A 8 6.35 11.55 -8.02
C GLU A 8 5.84 10.37 -7.17
N PHE A 9 6.11 9.12 -7.59
CA PHE A 9 5.82 7.95 -6.77
C PHE A 9 6.61 7.92 -5.47
N PHE A 10 7.90 8.23 -5.50
CA PHE A 10 8.71 8.30 -4.28
C PHE A 10 8.28 9.47 -3.40
N ARG A 11 8.02 10.65 -4.00
CA ARG A 11 7.52 11.82 -3.27
C ARG A 11 6.18 11.57 -2.60
N PHE A 12 5.26 10.86 -3.26
CA PHE A 12 3.97 10.45 -2.70
C PHE A 12 4.16 9.65 -1.40
N GLY A 13 5.18 8.80 -1.32
CA GLY A 13 5.49 8.00 -0.13
C GLY A 13 6.31 8.70 0.96
N GLY A 14 6.77 9.94 0.74
CA GLY A 14 7.68 10.66 1.64
C GLY A 14 9.15 10.45 1.29
N LEU A 15 9.56 10.93 0.11
CA LEU A 15 10.96 10.94 -0.33
C LEU A 15 11.81 11.87 0.54
N ILE A 16 12.94 11.35 1.00
CA ILE A 16 13.99 12.11 1.69
C ILE A 16 15.36 11.67 1.13
N ASP A 17 16.30 12.60 1.02
CA ASP A 17 17.66 12.33 0.58
C ASP A 17 18.59 12.03 1.77
N GLU A 18 19.83 11.68 1.45
CA GLU A 18 20.85 11.35 2.46
C GLU A 18 21.08 12.50 3.43
N GLU A 19 21.22 13.73 2.92
CA GLU A 19 21.44 14.90 3.77
C GLU A 19 20.26 15.17 4.71
N GLY A 20 19.02 15.06 4.22
CA GLY A 20 17.83 15.21 5.04
C GLY A 20 17.78 14.17 6.17
N ILE A 21 18.18 12.93 5.88
CA ILE A 21 18.30 11.88 6.92
C ILE A 21 19.35 12.26 7.97
N LEU A 22 20.53 12.74 7.55
CA LEU A 22 21.59 13.18 8.47
C LEU A 22 21.13 14.34 9.36
N ARG A 23 20.32 15.25 8.81
CA ARG A 23 19.69 16.35 9.54
C ARG A 23 18.46 15.94 10.36
N LYS A 24 18.09 14.66 10.35
CA LYS A 24 16.88 14.11 11.00
C LYS A 24 15.60 14.85 10.58
N GLU A 25 15.55 15.30 9.34
CA GLU A 25 14.38 15.96 8.79
C GLU A 25 13.22 14.97 8.71
N ARG A 26 12.01 15.50 8.90
CA ARG A 26 10.77 14.74 8.76
C ARG A 26 10.03 15.29 7.56
N VAL A 27 9.60 14.40 6.67
CA VAL A 27 8.89 14.76 5.44
C VAL A 27 7.47 14.21 5.47
N SER A 28 6.55 14.91 4.80
CA SER A 28 5.19 14.43 4.61
C SER A 28 5.15 13.29 3.59
N GLY A 29 4.18 12.40 3.71
CA GLY A 29 3.98 11.27 2.80
C GLY A 29 2.58 10.69 2.95
N VAL A 30 2.20 9.75 2.07
CA VAL A 30 0.94 9.02 2.16
C VAL A 30 1.20 7.56 2.51
N ASN A 31 0.52 7.08 3.55
CA ASN A 31 0.62 5.69 3.97
C ASN A 31 -0.30 4.77 3.13
N LYS A 32 -0.14 3.45 3.29
CA LYS A 32 -0.93 2.44 2.54
C LYS A 32 -2.42 2.41 2.90
N ARG A 33 -2.83 3.11 3.96
CA ARG A 33 -4.23 3.28 4.40
C ARG A 33 -4.86 4.57 3.86
N LEU A 34 -4.22 5.20 2.86
CA LEU A 34 -4.66 6.45 2.26
C LEU A 34 -4.78 7.60 3.26
N GLN A 35 -3.87 7.64 4.25
CA GLN A 35 -3.71 8.79 5.14
C GLN A 35 -2.50 9.60 4.71
N LEU A 36 -2.69 10.91 4.56
CA LEU A 36 -1.62 11.89 4.48
C LEU A 36 -1.03 12.08 5.87
N ILE A 37 0.27 11.85 5.98
CA ILE A 37 1.06 11.98 7.19
C ILE A 37 1.74 13.35 7.17
N ILE A 38 1.43 14.17 8.17
CA ILE A 38 2.01 15.50 8.33
C ILE A 38 2.88 15.46 9.59
N PRO A 39 4.21 15.55 9.48
CA PRO A 39 5.08 15.44 10.65
C PRO A 39 4.91 16.65 11.58
N THR A 40 5.02 16.39 12.88
CA THR A 40 5.14 17.40 13.93
C THR A 40 6.48 17.22 14.65
N GLU A 41 6.82 18.13 15.56
CA GLU A 41 8.08 18.04 16.32
C GLU A 41 8.23 16.69 17.06
N LYS A 42 7.13 16.17 17.62
CA LYS A 42 7.14 14.96 18.45
C LYS A 42 6.47 13.74 17.81
N GLY A 43 5.87 13.88 16.63
CA GLY A 43 5.06 12.82 16.03
C GLY A 43 4.59 13.18 14.62
N HIS A 44 3.32 12.89 14.35
CA HIS A 44 2.65 13.28 13.11
C HIS A 44 1.15 13.39 13.34
N GLU A 45 0.50 14.16 12.48
CA GLU A 45 -0.94 14.17 12.31
C GLU A 45 -1.30 13.34 11.08
N GLU A 46 -2.47 12.71 11.13
CA GLU A 46 -3.02 11.93 10.02
C GLU A 46 -4.28 12.60 9.51
N MET A 47 -4.38 12.71 8.19
CA MET A 47 -5.56 13.22 7.51
C MET A 47 -5.95 12.28 6.37
N PRO A 48 -7.23 12.01 6.15
CA PRO A 48 -7.67 11.24 4.98
C PRO A 48 -7.16 11.90 3.70
N LEU A 49 -6.51 11.13 2.82
CA LEU A 49 -6.11 11.63 1.50
C LEU A 49 -7.34 12.03 0.68
N LYS A 50 -8.39 11.20 0.76
CA LYS A 50 -9.66 11.41 0.08
C LYS A 50 -10.34 12.69 0.61
N GLY A 51 -10.67 13.61 -0.30
CA GLY A 51 -11.19 14.94 0.00
C GLY A 51 -10.11 15.99 0.33
N ASN A 52 -8.83 15.60 0.42
CA ASN A 52 -7.70 16.48 0.71
C ASN A 52 -6.60 16.39 -0.37
N GLU A 53 -6.94 15.94 -1.57
CA GLU A 53 -6.00 15.65 -2.66
C GLU A 53 -5.24 16.91 -3.10
N GLY A 54 -5.91 18.06 -3.12
CA GLY A 54 -5.30 19.35 -3.43
C GLY A 54 -4.26 19.79 -2.39
N LEU A 55 -4.53 19.55 -1.10
CA LEU A 55 -3.58 19.80 -0.02
C LEU A 55 -2.38 18.86 -0.13
N ALA A 56 -2.65 17.57 -0.32
CA ALA A 56 -1.62 16.56 -0.51
C ALA A 56 -0.72 16.87 -1.72
N SER A 57 -1.30 17.34 -2.84
CA SER A 57 -0.55 17.71 -4.05
C SER A 57 0.46 18.82 -3.76
N LYS A 58 0.03 19.85 -3.02
CA LYS A 58 0.90 20.96 -2.60
C LYS A 58 1.99 20.51 -1.62
N LEU A 59 1.63 19.76 -0.57
CA LEU A 59 2.57 19.34 0.47
C LEU A 59 3.63 18.37 -0.05
N LEU A 60 3.22 17.40 -0.87
CA LEU A 60 4.10 16.35 -1.39
C LEU A 60 4.85 16.79 -2.65
N LYS A 61 4.47 17.93 -3.24
CA LYS A 61 4.97 18.44 -4.53
C LYS A 61 4.78 17.38 -5.64
N VAL A 62 3.59 16.80 -5.68
CA VAL A 62 3.17 15.75 -6.62
C VAL A 62 1.99 16.24 -7.41
N SER A 63 1.87 15.84 -8.68
CA SER A 63 0.73 16.22 -9.50
C SER A 63 -0.58 15.68 -8.95
N ILE A 64 -1.67 16.43 -9.12
CA ILE A 64 -3.00 15.97 -8.72
C ILE A 64 -3.38 14.66 -9.44
N SER A 65 -2.96 14.51 -10.70
CA SER A 65 -3.15 13.29 -11.49
C SER A 65 -2.50 12.08 -10.83
N THR A 66 -1.26 12.21 -10.35
CA THR A 66 -0.58 11.10 -9.67
C THR A 66 -1.25 10.79 -8.34
N ILE A 67 -1.72 11.79 -7.58
CA ILE A 67 -2.48 11.52 -6.34
C ILE A 67 -3.74 10.71 -6.62
N MET A 68 -4.56 11.15 -7.57
CA MET A 68 -5.80 10.44 -7.94
C MET A 68 -5.53 9.03 -8.47
N GLU A 69 -4.48 8.85 -9.27
CA GLU A 69 -4.08 7.53 -9.77
C GLU A 69 -3.69 6.60 -8.61
N ARG A 70 -2.86 7.09 -7.68
CA ARG A 70 -2.38 6.30 -6.52
C ARG A 70 -3.51 5.98 -5.56
N GLU A 71 -4.40 6.92 -5.30
CA GLU A 71 -5.61 6.69 -4.50
C GLU A 71 -6.45 5.57 -5.13
N LYS A 72 -6.77 5.69 -6.41
CA LYS A 72 -7.55 4.69 -7.15
C LYS A 72 -6.88 3.30 -7.11
N LEU A 73 -5.58 3.22 -7.31
CA LEU A 73 -4.81 1.97 -7.27
C LEU A 73 -4.84 1.32 -5.88
N LEU A 74 -4.63 2.10 -4.81
CA LEU A 74 -4.63 1.60 -3.45
C LEU A 74 -6.03 1.19 -2.99
N THR A 75 -7.07 1.97 -3.32
CA THR A 75 -8.47 1.60 -3.08
C THR A 75 -8.83 0.30 -3.78
N LYS A 76 -8.50 0.16 -5.07
CA LYS A 76 -8.71 -1.08 -5.82
C LYS A 76 -7.99 -2.28 -5.19
N ARG A 77 -6.78 -2.08 -4.64
CA ARG A 77 -6.03 -3.14 -3.93
C ARG A 77 -6.68 -3.53 -2.61
N MET A 78 -7.31 -2.60 -1.89
CA MET A 78 -8.06 -2.92 -0.68
C MET A 78 -9.32 -3.69 -1.01
N GLU A 79 -10.07 -3.29 -2.04
CA GLU A 79 -11.33 -3.92 -2.45
C GLU A 79 -11.13 -5.29 -3.09
N LYS A 80 -10.19 -5.40 -4.05
CA LYS A 80 -10.00 -6.61 -4.86
C LYS A 80 -8.86 -7.50 -4.38
N GLY A 81 -8.10 -7.05 -3.38
CA GLY A 81 -6.91 -7.72 -2.89
C GLY A 81 -5.64 -7.36 -3.69
N ARG A 82 -4.51 -7.90 -3.22
CA ARG A 82 -3.21 -7.76 -3.89
C ARG A 82 -3.11 -8.77 -5.02
N THR A 83 -2.74 -8.31 -6.22
CA THR A 83 -2.26 -9.19 -7.28
C THR A 83 -1.07 -10.00 -6.77
N GLY A 84 -1.11 -11.32 -6.96
CA GLY A 84 -0.07 -12.26 -6.50
C GLY A 84 -0.51 -13.21 -5.38
N VAL A 85 -1.66 -12.96 -4.73
CA VAL A 85 -2.29 -13.97 -3.87
C VAL A 85 -3.07 -14.92 -4.76
N PHE A 86 -2.51 -16.11 -4.99
CA PHE A 86 -3.14 -17.15 -5.82
C PHE A 86 -4.35 -17.79 -5.12
N LEU A 87 -4.25 -17.99 -3.80
CA LEU A 87 -5.30 -18.55 -2.97
C LEU A 87 -5.28 -17.86 -1.62
N ARG A 88 -6.43 -17.35 -1.19
CA ARG A 88 -6.69 -16.90 0.17
C ARG A 88 -7.87 -17.69 0.70
N TYR A 89 -7.67 -18.37 1.83
CA TYR A 89 -8.70 -19.09 2.54
C TYR A 89 -8.63 -18.68 4.00
N ASP A 90 -9.69 -18.03 4.49
CA ASP A 90 -9.80 -17.66 5.90
C ASP A 90 -10.51 -18.83 6.61
N LEU A 91 -9.86 -19.45 7.60
CA LEU A 91 -10.39 -20.62 8.34
C LEU A 91 -11.53 -20.21 9.28
N GLY A 92 -12.62 -20.97 9.27
CA GLY A 92 -13.65 -20.87 10.31
C GLY A 92 -13.16 -21.38 11.67
N GLU A 93 -13.82 -20.98 12.75
CA GLU A 93 -13.44 -21.36 14.14
C GLU A 93 -13.43 -22.88 14.36
N GLU A 94 -14.29 -23.61 13.64
CA GLU A 94 -14.44 -25.07 13.72
C GLU A 94 -13.62 -25.83 12.66
N GLU A 95 -12.94 -25.12 11.76
CA GLU A 95 -12.13 -25.74 10.71
C GLU A 95 -10.69 -26.01 11.17
N ASN A 96 -10.17 -27.18 10.83
CA ASN A 96 -8.78 -27.52 11.07
C ASN A 96 -7.94 -27.39 9.79
N PHE A 97 -6.66 -27.05 9.94
CA PHE A 97 -5.75 -26.80 8.82
C PHE A 97 -5.65 -27.98 7.84
N GLU A 98 -5.55 -29.21 8.35
CA GLU A 98 -5.37 -30.40 7.52
C GLU A 98 -6.58 -30.65 6.61
N SER A 99 -7.79 -30.59 7.18
CA SER A 99 -9.02 -30.79 6.42
C SER A 99 -9.23 -29.68 5.37
N SER A 100 -8.93 -28.43 5.72
CA SER A 100 -9.01 -27.31 4.77
C SER A 100 -7.95 -27.42 3.68
N ILE A 101 -6.70 -27.84 3.98
CA ILE A 101 -5.67 -28.07 2.96
C ILE A 101 -6.08 -29.21 2.01
N VAL A 102 -6.64 -30.31 2.53
CA VAL A 102 -7.16 -31.42 1.71
C VAL A 102 -8.31 -30.94 0.83
N LEU A 103 -9.25 -30.17 1.38
CA LEU A 103 -10.37 -29.60 0.64
C LEU A 103 -9.89 -28.66 -0.48
N LEU A 104 -8.97 -27.76 -0.18
CA LEU A 104 -8.39 -26.83 -1.13
C LEU A 104 -7.60 -27.56 -2.22
N SER A 105 -6.86 -28.62 -1.86
CA SER A 105 -6.14 -29.46 -2.82
C SER A 105 -7.09 -30.22 -3.74
N LYS A 106 -8.23 -30.71 -3.23
CA LYS A 106 -9.28 -31.34 -4.06
C LYS A 106 -9.86 -30.37 -5.08
N ASN A 107 -10.11 -29.12 -4.69
CA ASN A 107 -10.81 -28.14 -5.51
C ASN A 107 -9.89 -27.27 -6.39
N ASN A 108 -8.58 -27.21 -6.12
CA ASN A 108 -7.65 -26.37 -6.86
C ASN A 108 -6.39 -27.17 -7.29
N LYS A 109 -6.29 -27.44 -8.60
CA LYS A 109 -5.17 -28.21 -9.20
C LYS A 109 -3.80 -27.58 -8.95
N PHE A 110 -3.69 -26.25 -9.01
CA PHE A 110 -2.42 -25.56 -8.83
C PHE A 110 -1.98 -25.57 -7.37
N PHE A 111 -2.93 -25.39 -6.44
CA PHE A 111 -2.65 -25.52 -5.01
C PHE A 111 -2.24 -26.96 -4.66
N ARG A 112 -2.94 -27.97 -5.19
CA ARG A 112 -2.55 -29.39 -5.04
C ARG A 112 -1.12 -29.65 -5.50
N LYS A 113 -0.73 -29.08 -6.64
CA LYS A 113 0.63 -29.22 -7.16
C LYS A 113 1.66 -28.63 -6.18
N MET A 114 1.38 -27.44 -5.64
CA MET A 114 2.27 -26.76 -4.68
C MET A 114 2.44 -27.52 -3.35
N VAL A 115 1.40 -28.20 -2.86
CA VAL A 115 1.45 -28.94 -1.58
C VAL A 115 2.11 -30.31 -1.71
N ASN A 116 2.12 -30.88 -2.92
CA ASN A 116 2.69 -32.21 -3.21
C ASN A 116 4.14 -32.16 -3.72
N ASP A 117 4.67 -30.97 -4.02
CA ASP A 117 6.08 -30.72 -4.37
C ASP A 117 6.89 -30.48 -3.08
#